data_AF-A0A9D7FX34-F1
#
_entry.id   AF-A0A9D7FX34-F1
#
_cell.length_a   1.000
_cell.length_b   1.000
_cell.length_c   1.000
_cell.angle_alpha   90.00
_cell.angle_beta   90.00
_cell.angle_gamma   90.00
#
_symmetry.space_group_name_H-M   'P 1'
#
loop_
_entity.id
_entity.type
_entity.pdbx_description
1 polymer ?
#
loop_
_entity_poly.entity_id
_entity_poly.type
_entity_poly.pdbx_seq_one_letter_code
_entity_poly.pdbx_strand_id
1 'polypeptide(L)'
;MDYSRMMENRKAGEKSLRKGDYTKAEESFLAALREAETAHQPNAYTIHQLKTIGVFYFALGRLPEAENYLSRALTQERLLLGAESLEICSSLNLIGLLYHVMQDYSRAESAYREALEIQEKAAFAKVPKANTKIYHMSLHHLAMVYCFQRRIDDALEVCRQASDRIGNITGPGGRNLAIDFQNIAVNCCAEGHEAEALETCQWMLDLCFQELQREFLKHVIGEGGLGRIGFKPSHLPSETDALANLYREAWRPAPIYRQDKGSSRSKRAAKESSKPSDLPAEHEDYWRP
;
A
#
# COMPACT_ATOMS: atom_id res chain seq x y z
N MET A 1 21.85 3.39 17.09
CA MET A 1 21.01 2.38 16.42
C MET A 1 21.82 1.12 16.15
N ASP A 2 21.44 -0.02 16.73
CA ASP A 2 22.01 -1.33 16.37
C ASP A 2 21.13 -1.99 15.30
N TYR A 3 21.57 -1.87 14.04
CA TYR A 3 20.83 -2.38 12.90
C TYR A 3 20.69 -3.91 12.91
N SER A 4 21.72 -4.63 13.36
CA SER A 4 21.72 -6.09 13.38
C SER A 4 20.70 -6.62 14.37
N ARG A 5 20.72 -6.06 15.60
CA ARG A 5 19.78 -6.41 16.66
C ARG A 5 18.33 -6.08 16.30
N MET A 6 18.10 -4.94 15.65
CA MET A 6 16.78 -4.56 15.12
C MET A 6 16.27 -5.60 14.11
N MET A 7 17.10 -6.00 13.13
CA MET A 7 16.72 -6.97 12.11
C MET A 7 16.50 -8.38 12.68
N GLU A 8 17.27 -8.77 13.70
CA GLU A 8 17.06 -10.02 14.43
C GLU A 8 15.72 -10.03 15.16
N ASN A 9 15.40 -8.96 15.90
CA ASN A 9 14.12 -8.81 16.58
C ASN A 9 12.95 -8.86 15.58
N ARG A 10 13.06 -8.19 14.42
CA ARG A 10 12.02 -8.26 13.38
C ARG A 10 11.81 -9.69 12.88
N LYS A 11 12.91 -10.41 12.55
CA LYS A 11 12.84 -11.81 12.11
C LYS A 11 12.29 -12.74 13.18
N ALA A 12 12.59 -12.48 14.46
CA ALA A 12 12.03 -13.21 15.58
C ALA A 12 10.51 -13.00 15.69
N GLY A 13 10.03 -11.78 15.44
CA GLY A 13 8.61 -11.45 15.35
C GLY A 13 7.90 -12.20 14.23
N GLU A 14 8.45 -12.14 13.01
CA GLU A 14 7.96 -12.90 11.84
C GLU A 14 7.91 -14.41 12.15
N LYS A 15 8.94 -14.96 12.80
CA LYS A 15 9.00 -16.38 13.17
C LYS A 15 7.97 -16.77 14.24
N SER A 16 7.74 -15.91 15.23
CA SER A 16 6.75 -16.15 16.28
C SER A 16 5.34 -16.09 15.72
N LEU A 17 5.09 -15.13 14.83
CA LEU A 17 3.82 -15.00 14.13
C LEU A 17 3.51 -16.25 13.28
N ARG A 18 4.50 -16.83 12.59
CA ARG A 18 4.36 -18.13 11.88
C ARG A 18 3.94 -19.29 12.76
N LYS A 19 4.27 -19.23 14.05
CA LYS A 19 3.91 -20.25 15.03
C LYS A 19 2.55 -19.98 15.68
N GLY A 20 1.87 -18.88 15.32
CA GLY A 20 0.64 -18.43 15.96
C GLY A 20 0.86 -17.80 17.33
N ASP A 21 2.11 -17.50 17.72
CA ASP A 21 2.44 -16.88 19.00
C ASP A 21 2.41 -15.35 18.83
N TYR A 22 1.20 -14.78 18.90
CA TYR A 22 0.95 -13.36 18.71
C TYR A 22 1.63 -12.48 19.76
N THR A 23 1.68 -12.95 21.02
CA THR A 23 2.31 -12.21 22.11
C THR A 23 3.81 -12.09 21.89
N LYS A 24 4.51 -13.19 21.56
CA LYS A 24 5.95 -13.11 21.24
C LYS A 24 6.22 -12.33 19.96
N ALA A 25 5.30 -12.37 18.99
CA ALA A 25 5.41 -11.56 17.78
C ALA A 25 5.36 -10.06 18.11
N GLU A 26 4.37 -9.64 18.90
CA GLU A 26 4.21 -8.26 19.40
C GLU A 26 5.46 -7.80 20.16
N GLU A 27 5.93 -8.57 21.14
CA GLU A 27 7.14 -8.28 21.92
C GLU A 27 8.36 -8.05 21.01
N SER A 28 8.54 -8.92 20.02
CA SER A 28 9.68 -8.87 19.09
C SER A 28 9.60 -7.67 18.14
N PHE A 29 8.41 -7.36 17.62
CA PHE A 29 8.22 -6.18 16.76
C PHE A 29 8.43 -4.89 17.55
N LEU A 30 7.90 -4.80 18.78
CA LEU A 30 8.12 -3.64 19.65
C LEU A 30 9.58 -3.51 20.07
N ALA A 31 10.29 -4.61 20.31
CA ALA A 31 11.73 -4.59 20.56
C ALA A 31 12.52 -4.08 19.35
N ALA A 32 12.14 -4.46 18.13
CA ALA A 32 12.73 -3.93 16.91
C ALA A 32 12.46 -2.42 16.76
N LEU A 33 11.24 -1.96 17.07
CA LEU A 33 10.90 -0.54 17.01
C LEU A 33 11.70 0.29 18.02
N ARG A 34 11.83 -0.19 19.27
CA ARG A 34 12.64 0.50 20.30
C ARG A 34 14.08 0.73 19.84
N GLU A 35 14.69 -0.27 19.19
CA GLU A 35 16.04 -0.13 18.62
C GLU A 35 16.07 0.87 17.45
N ALA A 36 15.05 0.85 16.57
CA ALA A 36 14.93 1.76 15.44
C ALA A 36 14.74 3.23 15.88
N GLU A 37 13.98 3.47 16.95
CA GLU A 37 13.70 4.79 17.53
C GLU A 37 14.91 5.40 18.26
N THR A 38 15.99 4.63 18.50
CA THR A 38 17.25 5.22 18.96
C THR A 38 17.89 6.13 17.90
N ALA A 39 17.51 6.00 16.64
CA ALA A 39 17.90 6.95 15.60
C ALA A 39 17.22 8.30 15.84
N HIS A 40 18.02 9.37 15.92
CA HIS A 40 17.51 10.71 16.23
C HIS A 40 16.83 11.40 15.05
N GLN A 41 16.89 10.81 13.86
CA GLN A 41 16.27 11.33 12.64
C GLN A 41 15.33 10.29 12.01
N PRO A 42 14.26 10.73 11.32
CA PRO A 42 13.43 9.86 10.50
C PRO A 42 14.28 9.03 9.56
N ASN A 43 14.02 7.73 9.49
CA ASN A 43 14.70 6.86 8.54
C ASN A 43 13.74 5.79 8.01
N ALA A 44 14.09 5.26 6.84
CA ALA A 44 13.26 4.31 6.11
C ALA A 44 12.96 3.03 6.92
N TYR A 45 13.85 2.61 7.82
CA TYR A 45 13.64 1.42 8.64
C TYR A 45 12.63 1.64 9.76
N THR A 46 12.75 2.74 10.51
CA THR A 46 11.77 3.11 11.55
C THR A 46 10.39 3.22 10.94
N ILE A 47 10.26 3.87 9.77
CA ILE A 47 9.02 3.94 9.01
C ILE A 47 8.48 2.55 8.66
N HIS A 48 9.31 1.68 8.06
CA HIS A 48 8.90 0.32 7.71
C HIS A 48 8.43 -0.48 8.94
N GLN A 49 9.10 -0.33 10.08
CA GLN A 49 8.74 -1.01 11.31
C GLN A 49 7.45 -0.49 11.92
N LEU A 50 7.22 0.83 11.90
CA LEU A 50 5.94 1.41 12.27
C LEU A 50 4.80 0.87 11.39
N LYS A 51 5.01 0.78 10.07
CA LYS A 51 4.03 0.19 9.15
C LYS A 51 3.79 -1.30 9.43
N THR A 52 4.85 -2.05 9.71
CA THR A 52 4.76 -3.49 10.04
C THR A 52 3.92 -3.71 11.30
N ILE A 53 4.17 -2.93 12.35
CA ILE A 53 3.41 -2.99 13.61
C ILE A 53 1.97 -2.53 13.40
N GLY A 54 1.76 -1.46 12.63
CA GLY A 54 0.43 -0.98 12.28
C GLY A 54 -0.41 -2.04 11.56
N VAL A 55 0.16 -2.69 10.54
CA VAL A 55 -0.50 -3.79 9.82
C VAL A 55 -0.71 -5.01 10.71
N PHE A 56 0.23 -5.31 11.61
CA PHE A 56 0.07 -6.39 12.60
C PHE A 56 -1.14 -6.15 13.52
N TYR A 57 -1.28 -4.95 14.09
CA TYR A 57 -2.45 -4.63 14.92
C TYR A 57 -3.75 -4.57 14.10
N PHE A 58 -3.68 -4.06 12.87
CA PHE A 58 -4.83 -4.06 11.98
C PHE A 58 -5.32 -5.50 11.73
N ALA A 59 -4.39 -6.43 11.49
CA ALA A 59 -4.65 -7.86 11.33
C ALA A 59 -5.28 -8.52 12.56
N LEU A 60 -5.02 -8.00 13.77
CA LEU A 60 -5.63 -8.46 15.02
C LEU A 60 -6.97 -7.78 15.34
N GLY A 61 -7.46 -6.86 14.49
CA GLY A 61 -8.65 -6.05 14.76
C GLY A 61 -8.43 -4.95 15.82
N ARG A 62 -7.18 -4.72 16.23
CA ARG A 62 -6.78 -3.66 17.18
C ARG A 62 -6.61 -2.34 16.42
N LEU A 63 -7.74 -1.79 15.96
CA LEU A 63 -7.78 -0.63 15.05
C LEU A 63 -7.16 0.65 15.66
N PRO A 64 -7.40 1.00 16.95
CA PRO A 64 -6.79 2.19 17.55
C PRO A 64 -5.25 2.12 17.61
N GLU A 65 -4.70 0.95 17.92
CA GLU A 65 -3.25 0.75 17.89
C GLU A 65 -2.72 0.84 16.46
N ALA A 66 -3.41 0.21 15.49
CA ALA A 66 -3.05 0.31 14.08
C ALA A 66 -3.00 1.78 13.61
N GLU A 67 -4.01 2.57 13.95
CA GLU A 67 -4.10 4.01 13.62
C GLU A 67 -2.89 4.78 14.16
N ASN A 68 -2.55 4.56 15.43
CA ASN A 68 -1.41 5.22 16.05
C ASN A 68 -0.10 4.95 15.30
N TYR A 69 0.20 3.67 15.02
CA TYR A 69 1.47 3.32 14.37
C TYR A 69 1.52 3.74 12.90
N LEU A 70 0.41 3.62 12.15
CA LEU A 70 0.35 4.03 10.75
C LEU A 70 0.43 5.55 10.58
N SER A 71 -0.24 6.31 11.44
CA SER A 71 -0.17 7.79 11.42
C SER A 71 1.22 8.30 11.76
N ARG A 72 1.90 7.66 12.73
CA ARG A 72 3.32 7.93 13.03
C ARG A 72 4.22 7.62 11.85
N ALA A 73 3.99 6.51 11.14
CA ALA A 73 4.75 6.18 9.94
C ALA A 73 4.58 7.25 8.86
N LEU A 74 3.33 7.66 8.56
CA LEU A 74 3.06 8.70 7.56
C LEU A 74 3.72 10.04 7.92
N THR A 75 3.70 10.42 9.20
CA THR A 75 4.35 11.64 9.67
C THR A 75 5.86 11.59 9.43
N GLN A 76 6.49 10.46 9.76
CA GLN A 76 7.93 10.25 9.55
C GLN A 76 8.27 10.19 8.05
N GLU A 77 7.43 9.59 7.21
CA GLU A 77 7.58 9.61 5.76
C GLU A 77 7.52 11.02 5.18
N ARG A 78 6.55 11.84 5.61
CA ARG A 78 6.46 13.25 5.19
C ARG A 78 7.70 14.04 5.57
N LEU A 79 8.29 13.78 6.75
CA LEU A 79 9.53 14.42 7.19
C LEU A 79 10.74 13.95 6.37
N LEU A 80 10.82 12.67 6.02
CA LEU A 80 11.96 12.09 5.32
C LEU A 80 11.96 12.36 3.81
N LEU A 81 10.78 12.28 3.17
CA LEU A 81 10.63 12.28 1.70
C LEU A 81 9.98 13.55 1.17
N GLY A 82 9.37 14.35 2.05
CA GLY A 82 8.56 15.52 1.68
C GLY A 82 7.08 15.17 1.50
N ALA A 83 6.22 16.17 1.69
CA ALA A 83 4.76 16.00 1.66
C ALA A 83 4.16 15.72 0.28
N GLU A 84 4.91 15.96 -0.80
CA GLU A 84 4.45 15.75 -2.19
C GLU A 84 5.14 14.53 -2.84
N SER A 85 5.80 13.69 -2.04
CA SER A 85 6.47 12.48 -2.51
C SER A 85 5.47 11.42 -2.97
N LEU A 86 5.72 10.79 -4.12
CA LEU A 86 4.86 9.71 -4.63
C LEU A 86 4.88 8.47 -3.72
N GLU A 87 5.94 8.29 -2.94
CA GLU A 87 6.13 7.18 -2.03
C GLU A 87 5.13 7.21 -0.85
N ILE A 88 4.68 8.39 -0.42
CA ILE A 88 3.72 8.53 0.69
C ILE A 88 2.30 8.10 0.31
N CYS A 89 1.99 8.01 -0.99
CA CYS A 89 0.67 7.61 -1.49
C CYS A 89 0.28 6.19 -1.06
N SER A 90 1.27 5.30 -0.90
CA SER A 90 1.03 3.95 -0.36
C SER A 90 0.53 4.00 1.08
N SER A 91 1.11 4.85 1.93
CA SER A 91 0.71 5.00 3.33
C SER A 91 -0.62 5.70 3.49
N LEU A 92 -0.91 6.70 2.64
CA LEU A 92 -2.22 7.33 2.58
C LEU A 92 -3.32 6.32 2.21
N ASN A 93 -3.05 5.43 1.24
CA ASN A 93 -3.99 4.34 0.91
C ASN A 93 -4.20 3.37 2.09
N LEU A 94 -3.14 3.07 2.83
CA LEU A 94 -3.19 2.16 3.98
C LEU A 94 -4.01 2.75 5.12
N ILE A 95 -3.78 4.02 5.43
CA ILE A 95 -4.55 4.76 6.44
C ILE A 95 -6.01 4.91 5.98
N GLY A 96 -6.26 5.19 4.70
CA GLY A 96 -7.60 5.22 4.13
C GLY A 96 -8.34 3.89 4.31
N LEU A 97 -7.65 2.76 4.08
CA LEU A 97 -8.24 1.43 4.26
C LEU A 97 -8.56 1.14 5.72
N LEU A 98 -7.68 1.55 6.64
CA LEU A 98 -7.93 1.45 8.07
C LEU A 98 -9.20 2.23 8.46
N TYR A 99 -9.31 3.49 8.03
CA TYR A 99 -10.49 4.31 8.31
C TYR A 99 -11.76 3.76 7.68
N HIS A 100 -11.66 3.16 6.49
CA HIS A 100 -12.78 2.46 5.86
C HIS A 100 -13.29 1.31 6.74
N VAL A 101 -12.39 0.48 7.28
CA VAL A 101 -12.77 -0.63 8.19
C VAL A 101 -13.31 -0.11 9.53
N MET A 102 -12.82 1.04 9.99
CA MET A 102 -13.40 1.75 11.15
C MET A 102 -14.76 2.40 10.85
N GLN A 103 -15.24 2.33 9.61
CA GLN A 103 -16.44 3.02 9.10
C GLN A 103 -16.35 4.56 9.21
N ASP A 104 -15.13 5.09 9.33
CA ASP A 104 -14.86 6.52 9.28
C ASP A 104 -14.62 6.94 7.82
N TYR A 105 -15.71 6.92 7.06
CA TYR A 105 -15.67 7.19 5.64
C TYR A 105 -15.19 8.62 5.30
N SER A 106 -15.34 9.58 6.21
CA SER A 106 -14.85 10.95 6.02
C SER A 106 -13.33 11.01 6.04
N ARG A 107 -12.68 10.38 7.05
CA ARG A 107 -11.22 10.32 7.08
C ARG A 107 -10.65 9.40 6.00
N ALA A 108 -11.36 8.34 5.64
CA ALA A 108 -11.00 7.49 4.52
C ALA A 108 -10.98 8.28 3.19
N GLU A 109 -12.06 9.03 2.90
CA GLU A 109 -12.14 9.92 1.74
C GLU A 109 -10.97 10.91 1.71
N SER A 110 -10.71 11.59 2.84
CA SER A 110 -9.61 12.56 2.93
C SER A 110 -8.25 11.94 2.58
N ALA A 111 -7.96 10.75 3.09
CA ALA A 111 -6.70 10.08 2.84
C ALA A 111 -6.54 9.66 1.37
N TYR A 112 -7.59 9.11 0.75
CA TYR A 112 -7.55 8.73 -0.66
C TYR A 112 -7.47 9.93 -1.59
N ARG A 113 -8.18 11.02 -1.29
CA ARG A 113 -8.11 12.27 -2.07
C ARG A 113 -6.72 12.90 -1.99
N GLU A 114 -6.09 12.93 -0.82
CA GLU A 114 -4.72 13.42 -0.68
C GLU A 114 -3.74 12.61 -1.54
N ALA A 115 -3.85 11.28 -1.52
CA ALA A 115 -3.01 10.42 -2.35
C ALA A 115 -3.19 10.72 -3.85
N LEU A 116 -4.44 10.91 -4.28
CA LEU A 116 -4.75 11.27 -5.67
C LEU A 116 -4.16 12.63 -6.03
N GLU A 117 -4.35 13.66 -5.21
CA GLU A 117 -3.81 15.00 -5.48
C GLU A 117 -2.30 15.00 -5.70
N ILE A 118 -1.54 14.28 -4.86
CA ILE A 118 -0.09 14.11 -5.01
C ILE A 118 0.24 13.41 -6.33
N GLN A 119 -0.47 12.32 -6.64
CA GLN A 119 -0.26 11.55 -7.87
C GLN A 119 -0.61 12.36 -9.12
N GLU A 120 -1.66 13.18 -9.06
CA GLU A 120 -2.12 14.03 -10.15
C GLU A 120 -1.14 15.17 -10.43
N LYS A 121 -0.61 15.84 -9.40
CA LYS A 121 0.45 16.84 -9.57
C LYS A 121 1.69 16.22 -10.23
N ALA A 122 2.08 15.02 -9.80
CA ALA A 122 3.18 14.29 -10.40
C ALA A 122 2.88 13.77 -11.82
N ALA A 123 1.60 13.61 -12.19
CA ALA A 123 1.20 13.15 -13.52
C ALA A 123 1.62 14.09 -14.65
N PHE A 124 1.75 15.37 -14.35
CA PHE A 124 2.32 16.35 -15.26
C PHE A 124 3.83 16.19 -15.49
N ALA A 125 4.52 15.29 -14.78
CA ALA A 125 5.98 15.14 -14.77
C ALA A 125 6.53 13.79 -15.33
N LYS A 126 5.76 13.02 -16.13
CA LYS A 126 6.07 11.63 -16.58
C LYS A 126 6.13 10.62 -15.41
N VAL A 127 4.97 10.04 -15.08
CA VAL A 127 4.81 9.08 -13.98
C VAL A 127 5.51 7.73 -14.26
N PRO A 128 6.25 7.17 -13.29
CA PRO A 128 6.70 5.77 -13.34
C PRO A 128 5.52 4.77 -13.31
N LYS A 129 5.59 3.68 -14.09
CA LYS A 129 4.54 2.62 -14.16
C LYS A 129 4.12 2.03 -12.79
N ALA A 130 4.99 2.07 -11.78
CA ALA A 130 4.67 1.60 -10.43
C ALA A 130 3.61 2.48 -9.73
N ASN A 131 3.62 3.79 -9.98
CA ASN A 131 2.71 4.74 -9.34
C ASN A 131 1.31 4.70 -9.95
N THR A 132 1.19 4.27 -11.21
CA THR A 132 -0.11 4.04 -11.85
C THR A 132 -0.96 3.06 -11.04
N LYS A 133 -0.38 2.00 -10.48
CA LYS A 133 -1.13 0.99 -9.71
C LYS A 133 -1.67 1.52 -8.39
N ILE A 134 -0.87 2.29 -7.67
CA ILE A 134 -1.30 2.93 -6.43
C ILE A 134 -2.39 3.96 -6.75
N TYR A 135 -2.29 4.67 -7.86
CA TYR A 135 -3.31 5.61 -8.32
C TYR A 135 -4.66 4.91 -8.60
N HIS A 136 -4.63 3.79 -9.32
CA HIS A 136 -5.82 2.94 -9.50
C HIS A 136 -6.45 2.50 -8.18
N MET A 137 -5.61 2.09 -7.23
CA MET A 137 -6.06 1.66 -5.91
C MET A 137 -6.70 2.80 -5.12
N SER A 138 -6.12 4.00 -5.15
CA SER A 138 -6.71 5.21 -4.55
C SER A 138 -8.10 5.50 -5.11
N LEU A 139 -8.25 5.49 -6.45
CA LEU A 139 -9.52 5.74 -7.13
C LEU A 139 -10.58 4.70 -6.78
N HIS A 140 -10.18 3.43 -6.76
CA HIS A 140 -11.09 2.34 -6.43
C HIS A 140 -11.59 2.44 -4.99
N HIS A 141 -10.69 2.60 -4.02
CA HIS A 141 -11.11 2.71 -2.63
C HIS A 141 -11.95 3.98 -2.38
N LEU A 142 -11.65 5.09 -3.07
CA LEU A 142 -12.48 6.28 -3.01
C LEU A 142 -13.90 6.04 -3.56
N ALA A 143 -14.01 5.34 -4.69
CA ALA A 143 -15.30 4.97 -5.25
C ALA A 143 -16.09 4.08 -4.27
N MET A 144 -15.45 3.10 -3.63
CA MET A 144 -16.08 2.29 -2.58
C MET A 144 -16.57 3.16 -1.41
N VAL A 145 -15.74 4.08 -0.90
CA VAL A 145 -16.14 5.00 0.17
C VAL A 145 -17.42 5.75 -0.21
N TYR A 146 -17.53 6.24 -1.44
CA TYR A 146 -18.74 6.88 -1.93
C TYR A 146 -19.95 5.93 -2.02
N CYS A 147 -19.77 4.68 -2.47
CA CYS A 147 -20.83 3.66 -2.45
C CYS A 147 -21.36 3.46 -1.01
N PHE A 148 -20.47 3.28 -0.03
CA PHE A 148 -20.85 3.08 1.38
C PHE A 148 -21.50 4.31 2.00
N GLN A 149 -21.17 5.52 1.54
CA GLN A 149 -21.83 6.77 1.91
C GLN A 149 -23.14 7.03 1.13
N ARG A 150 -23.55 6.12 0.22
CA ARG A 150 -24.71 6.29 -0.69
C ARG A 150 -24.58 7.49 -1.64
N ARG A 151 -23.35 7.93 -1.92
CA ARG A 151 -23.02 9.03 -2.85
C ARG A 151 -22.76 8.47 -4.24
N ILE A 152 -23.83 8.02 -4.89
CA ILE A 152 -23.76 7.28 -6.15
C ILE A 152 -23.15 8.10 -7.29
N ASP A 153 -23.58 9.36 -7.44
CA ASP A 153 -23.08 10.23 -8.50
C ASP A 153 -21.57 10.48 -8.38
N ASP A 154 -21.07 10.66 -7.15
CA ASP A 154 -19.64 10.84 -6.88
C ASP A 154 -18.84 9.58 -7.20
N ALA A 155 -19.39 8.39 -6.89
CA ALA A 155 -18.76 7.11 -7.22
C ALA A 155 -18.65 6.92 -8.74
N LEU A 156 -19.72 7.22 -9.49
CA LEU A 156 -19.73 7.14 -10.95
C LEU A 156 -18.74 8.13 -11.59
N GLU A 157 -18.66 9.35 -11.06
CA GLU A 157 -17.74 10.37 -11.57
C GLU A 157 -16.28 10.01 -11.32
N VAL A 158 -15.92 9.53 -10.12
CA VAL A 158 -14.55 9.04 -9.84
C VAL A 158 -14.20 7.87 -10.76
N CYS A 159 -15.15 6.99 -11.02
CA CYS A 159 -14.96 5.91 -11.98
C CYS A 159 -14.68 6.46 -13.39
N ARG A 160 -15.50 7.38 -13.88
CA ARG A 160 -15.30 7.98 -15.21
C ARG A 160 -13.94 8.68 -15.31
N GLN A 161 -13.57 9.50 -14.33
CA GLN A 161 -12.29 10.22 -14.27
C GLN A 161 -11.09 9.26 -14.31
N ALA A 162 -11.19 8.16 -13.58
CA ALA A 162 -10.18 7.12 -13.57
C ALA A 162 -10.03 6.45 -14.96
N SER A 163 -11.13 6.14 -15.64
CA SER A 163 -11.12 5.52 -16.98
C SER A 163 -10.42 6.39 -18.02
N ASP A 164 -10.82 7.66 -18.07
CA ASP A 164 -10.31 8.63 -19.04
C ASP A 164 -8.81 8.89 -18.83
N ARG A 165 -8.40 9.12 -17.58
CA ARG A 165 -7.01 9.45 -17.25
C ARG A 165 -6.06 8.27 -17.47
N ILE A 166 -6.43 7.07 -17.04
CA ILE A 166 -5.56 5.90 -17.21
C ILE A 166 -5.44 5.52 -18.68
N GLY A 167 -6.55 5.57 -19.45
CA GLY A 167 -6.52 5.30 -20.87
C GLY A 167 -5.55 6.21 -21.63
N ASN A 168 -5.46 7.48 -21.21
CA ASN A 168 -4.52 8.44 -21.79
C ASN A 168 -3.05 8.16 -21.42
N ILE A 169 -2.78 7.57 -20.25
CA ILE A 169 -1.42 7.30 -19.77
C ILE A 169 -0.87 5.96 -20.26
N THR A 170 -1.71 4.94 -20.36
CA THR A 170 -1.29 3.53 -20.50
C THR A 170 -1.74 2.85 -21.78
N GLY A 171 -2.58 3.52 -22.57
CA GLY A 171 -3.21 2.94 -23.76
C GLY A 171 -4.39 2.00 -23.41
N PRO A 172 -4.91 1.26 -24.40
CA PRO A 172 -6.14 0.47 -24.27
C PRO A 172 -6.11 -0.56 -23.13
N GLY A 173 -4.95 -1.14 -22.83
CA GLY A 173 -4.80 -2.15 -21.78
C GLY A 173 -5.02 -1.62 -20.35
N GLY A 174 -4.56 -0.41 -20.03
CA GLY A 174 -4.87 0.18 -18.71
C GLY A 174 -6.23 0.87 -18.68
N ARG A 175 -6.80 1.26 -19.82
CA ARG A 175 -8.23 1.62 -19.90
C ARG A 175 -9.09 0.43 -19.48
N ASN A 176 -8.79 -0.78 -19.97
CA ASN A 176 -9.51 -1.99 -19.58
C ASN A 176 -9.35 -2.25 -18.08
N LEU A 177 -8.12 -2.13 -17.54
CA LEU A 177 -7.88 -2.21 -16.10
C LEU A 177 -8.65 -1.16 -15.30
N ALA A 178 -8.87 0.05 -15.82
CA ALA A 178 -9.69 1.05 -15.14
C ALA A 178 -11.18 0.67 -15.16
N ILE A 179 -11.68 0.26 -16.33
CA ILE A 179 -13.06 -0.21 -16.53
C ILE A 179 -13.36 -1.41 -15.63
N ASP A 180 -12.46 -2.40 -15.55
CA ASP A 180 -12.63 -3.61 -14.75
C ASP A 180 -12.79 -3.30 -13.25
N PHE A 181 -12.10 -2.28 -12.74
CA PHE A 181 -12.14 -1.86 -11.33
C PHE A 181 -13.33 -0.97 -11.00
N GLN A 182 -13.84 -0.26 -12.00
CA GLN A 182 -14.95 0.67 -11.90
C GLN A 182 -16.28 -0.02 -12.05
N ASN A 183 -16.33 -1.07 -12.88
CA ASN A 183 -17.50 -1.92 -13.01
C ASN A 183 -17.94 -2.48 -11.66
N ILE A 184 -17.04 -2.71 -10.70
CA ILE A 184 -17.41 -3.18 -9.37
C ILE A 184 -18.07 -2.07 -8.53
N ALA A 185 -17.52 -0.85 -8.52
CA ALA A 185 -18.14 0.27 -7.81
C ALA A 185 -19.47 0.71 -8.47
N VAL A 186 -19.52 0.70 -9.81
CA VAL A 186 -20.72 0.96 -10.61
C VAL A 186 -21.78 -0.13 -10.38
N ASN A 187 -21.38 -1.41 -10.30
CA ASN A 187 -22.28 -2.50 -9.90
C ASN A 187 -22.70 -2.35 -8.44
N CYS A 188 -21.83 -1.82 -7.55
CA CYS A 188 -22.22 -1.46 -6.19
C CYS A 188 -23.30 -0.35 -6.16
N CYS A 189 -23.43 0.44 -7.24
CA CYS A 189 -24.32 1.59 -7.36
C CYS A 189 -25.57 1.38 -8.24
N ALA A 190 -25.56 0.43 -9.17
CA ALA A 190 -26.64 0.21 -10.12
C ALA A 190 -27.82 -0.55 -9.50
N GLU A 191 -29.04 -0.10 -9.79
CA GLU A 191 -30.28 -0.44 -9.09
C GLU A 191 -30.56 -1.97 -9.03
N GLY A 192 -30.90 -2.45 -7.82
CA GLY A 192 -31.50 -3.77 -7.58
C GLY A 192 -30.63 -4.81 -6.85
N HIS A 193 -29.31 -4.62 -6.78
CA HIS A 193 -28.38 -5.64 -6.26
C HIS A 193 -27.45 -5.12 -5.14
N GLU A 194 -27.96 -4.28 -4.24
CA GLU A 194 -27.18 -3.71 -3.12
C GLU A 194 -26.48 -4.77 -2.24
N ALA A 195 -27.04 -5.99 -2.16
CA ALA A 195 -26.44 -7.08 -1.41
C ALA A 195 -25.21 -7.67 -2.12
N GLU A 196 -25.32 -8.00 -3.41
CA GLU A 196 -24.21 -8.55 -4.22
C GLU A 196 -23.08 -7.54 -4.39
N ALA A 197 -23.47 -6.28 -4.54
CA ALA A 197 -22.63 -5.10 -4.45
C ALA A 197 -21.81 -5.10 -3.15
N LEU A 198 -22.49 -5.01 -2.01
CA LEU A 198 -21.86 -4.95 -0.70
C LEU A 198 -20.97 -6.16 -0.44
N GLU A 199 -21.40 -7.35 -0.85
CA GLU A 199 -20.62 -8.59 -0.77
C GLU A 199 -19.32 -8.50 -1.59
N THR A 200 -19.40 -7.97 -2.80
CA THR A 200 -18.22 -7.75 -3.66
C THR A 200 -17.28 -6.72 -3.06
N CYS A 201 -17.85 -5.59 -2.64
CA CYS A 201 -17.15 -4.50 -2.00
C CYS A 201 -16.42 -5.03 -0.73
N GLN A 202 -17.07 -5.88 0.09
CA GLN A 202 -16.45 -6.53 1.25
C GLN A 202 -15.34 -7.51 0.86
N TRP A 203 -15.58 -8.38 -0.12
CA TRP A 203 -14.58 -9.36 -0.58
C TRP A 203 -13.30 -8.67 -1.08
N MET A 204 -13.42 -7.54 -1.77
CA MET A 204 -12.26 -6.76 -2.21
C MET A 204 -11.49 -6.13 -1.06
N LEU A 205 -12.17 -5.62 -0.02
CA LEU A 205 -11.48 -5.13 1.19
C LEU A 205 -10.69 -6.26 1.85
N ASP A 206 -11.28 -7.45 1.95
CA ASP A 206 -10.62 -8.62 2.52
C ASP A 206 -9.38 -9.03 1.70
N LEU A 207 -9.49 -8.98 0.37
CA LEU A 207 -8.38 -9.22 -0.56
C LEU A 207 -7.25 -8.18 -0.40
N CYS A 208 -7.59 -6.89 -0.39
CA CYS A 208 -6.64 -5.80 -0.16
C CYS A 208 -5.91 -5.97 1.17
N PHE A 209 -6.67 -6.28 2.22
CA PHE A 209 -6.17 -6.51 3.55
C PHE A 209 -5.21 -7.70 3.59
N GLN A 210 -5.51 -8.78 2.88
CA GLN A 210 -4.63 -9.92 2.79
C GLN A 210 -3.33 -9.59 2.05
N GLU A 211 -3.38 -8.92 0.91
CA GLU A 211 -2.17 -8.56 0.15
C GLU A 211 -1.28 -7.59 0.94
N LEU A 212 -1.89 -6.66 1.68
CA LEU A 212 -1.20 -5.81 2.64
C LEU A 212 -0.50 -6.63 3.74
N GLN A 213 -1.21 -7.56 4.36
CA GLN A 213 -0.63 -8.44 5.37
C GLN A 213 0.50 -9.30 4.78
N ARG A 214 0.35 -9.83 3.57
CA ARG A 214 1.41 -10.61 2.90
C ARG A 214 2.67 -9.79 2.69
N GLU A 215 2.53 -8.50 2.38
CA GLU A 215 3.68 -7.66 2.10
C GLU A 215 4.42 -7.24 3.38
N PHE A 216 3.69 -6.77 4.41
CA PHE A 216 4.31 -6.28 5.65
C PHE A 216 4.63 -7.39 6.65
N LEU A 217 3.93 -8.53 6.59
CA LEU A 217 4.14 -9.69 7.46
C LEU A 217 4.75 -10.87 6.69
N LYS A 218 5.35 -10.59 5.52
CA LYS A 218 6.10 -11.49 4.61
C LYS A 218 6.26 -12.93 5.10
N HIS A 219 5.41 -13.80 4.56
CA HIS A 219 5.42 -15.27 4.67
C HIS A 219 4.84 -15.90 5.93
N VAL A 220 3.97 -15.20 6.66
CA VAL A 220 3.41 -15.74 7.90
C VAL A 220 2.07 -16.44 7.71
N ILE A 221 1.34 -16.05 6.67
CA ILE A 221 -0.06 -16.40 6.53
C ILE A 221 -0.23 -17.21 5.27
N GLY A 222 -0.87 -18.38 5.41
CA GLY A 222 -1.31 -19.18 4.27
C GLY A 222 -2.28 -18.39 3.40
N GLU A 223 -2.88 -19.04 2.40
CA GLU A 223 -3.83 -18.40 1.48
C GLU A 223 -5.05 -17.74 2.14
N GLY A 224 -5.20 -17.82 3.46
CA GLY A 224 -6.25 -17.18 4.23
C GLY A 224 -5.92 -15.84 4.92
N GLY A 225 -4.67 -15.39 5.14
CA GLY A 225 -4.45 -14.21 6.02
C GLY A 225 -4.79 -14.48 7.50
N LEU A 226 -4.64 -13.47 8.39
CA LEU A 226 -4.97 -13.62 9.83
C LEU A 226 -6.49 -13.65 10.09
N GLY A 227 -7.31 -13.58 9.03
CA GLY A 227 -8.76 -13.80 9.03
C GLY A 227 -9.19 -14.34 7.66
N ARG A 228 -10.12 -15.29 7.63
CA ARG A 228 -10.54 -15.98 6.39
C ARG A 228 -11.11 -15.00 5.37
N ILE A 229 -10.63 -15.09 4.12
CA ILE A 229 -11.34 -14.51 2.97
C ILE A 229 -12.70 -15.21 2.88
N GLY A 230 -13.78 -14.45 2.67
CA GLY A 230 -14.99 -15.00 2.09
C GLY A 230 -14.68 -15.68 0.75
N PHE A 231 -15.48 -16.65 0.33
CA PHE A 231 -15.35 -17.15 -1.04
C PHE A 231 -15.54 -15.99 -2.02
N LYS A 232 -14.77 -15.98 -3.11
CA LYS A 232 -15.01 -15.06 -4.23
C LYS A 232 -16.49 -15.18 -4.62
N PRO A 233 -17.28 -14.10 -4.55
CA PRO A 233 -18.68 -14.16 -4.88
C PRO A 233 -18.90 -14.73 -6.28
N SER A 234 -19.88 -15.63 -6.42
CA SER A 234 -20.05 -16.43 -7.65
C SER A 234 -20.44 -15.62 -8.87
N HIS A 235 -21.00 -14.42 -8.68
CA HIS A 235 -21.34 -13.49 -9.74
C HIS A 235 -20.13 -12.73 -10.30
N LEU A 236 -18.95 -12.85 -9.69
CA LEU A 236 -17.77 -12.14 -10.15
C LEU A 236 -17.11 -12.83 -11.35
N PRO A 237 -16.78 -12.06 -12.40
CA PRO A 237 -16.10 -12.58 -13.58
C PRO A 237 -14.66 -13.00 -13.25
N SER A 238 -14.06 -13.83 -14.10
CA SER A 238 -12.69 -14.34 -13.94
C SER A 238 -11.63 -13.23 -13.86
N GLU A 239 -11.93 -12.10 -14.47
CA GLU A 239 -11.11 -10.90 -14.63
C GLU A 239 -10.78 -10.23 -13.27
N THR A 240 -11.58 -10.50 -12.23
CA THR A 240 -11.29 -10.02 -10.86
C THR A 240 -10.00 -10.62 -10.26
N ASP A 241 -9.47 -11.71 -10.83
CA ASP A 241 -8.18 -12.27 -10.43
C ASP A 241 -6.99 -11.40 -10.92
N ALA A 242 -7.16 -10.69 -12.04
CA ALA A 242 -6.17 -9.72 -12.52
C ALA A 242 -6.07 -8.51 -11.57
N LEU A 243 -7.20 -8.15 -10.94
CA LEU A 243 -7.30 -7.11 -9.94
C LEU A 243 -6.52 -7.49 -8.65
N ALA A 244 -6.66 -8.73 -8.17
CA ALA A 244 -5.84 -9.25 -7.07
C ALA A 244 -4.34 -9.13 -7.32
N ASN A 245 -3.90 -9.41 -8.56
CA ASN A 245 -2.51 -9.28 -8.96
C ASN A 245 -2.06 -7.80 -8.98
N LEU A 246 -2.92 -6.88 -9.40
CA LEU A 246 -2.58 -5.44 -9.40
C LEU A 246 -2.33 -4.93 -7.98
N TYR A 247 -3.21 -5.26 -7.03
CA TYR A 247 -3.06 -4.83 -5.64
C TYR A 247 -1.85 -5.44 -4.95
N ARG A 248 -1.58 -6.72 -5.19
CA ARG A 248 -0.34 -7.35 -4.74
C ARG A 248 0.91 -6.58 -5.18
N GLU A 249 0.90 -6.08 -6.41
CA GLU A 249 2.04 -5.35 -6.94
C GLU A 249 2.10 -3.89 -6.47
N ALA A 250 0.96 -3.28 -6.13
CA ALA A 250 0.85 -1.91 -5.65
C ALA A 250 1.41 -1.74 -4.23
N TRP A 251 1.23 -2.74 -3.35
CA TRP A 251 1.70 -2.68 -1.97
C TRP A 251 3.20 -2.88 -1.81
N ARG A 252 3.92 -3.25 -2.87
CA ARG A 252 5.37 -3.46 -2.83
C ARG A 252 6.06 -2.20 -2.26
N PRO A 253 6.86 -2.34 -1.20
CA PRO A 253 7.59 -1.25 -0.60
C PRO A 253 8.41 -0.55 -1.66
N ALA A 254 8.34 0.78 -1.61
CA ALA A 254 9.21 1.65 -2.38
C ALA A 254 10.67 1.19 -2.26
N PRO A 255 11.49 1.36 -3.32
CA PRO A 255 12.88 0.91 -3.32
C PRO A 255 13.69 1.37 -2.11
N ILE A 256 13.39 2.55 -1.56
CA ILE A 256 13.96 3.11 -0.33
C ILE A 256 13.82 2.21 0.91
N TYR A 257 12.87 1.27 0.91
CA TYR A 257 12.63 0.30 1.98
C TYR A 257 13.29 -1.06 1.74
N ARG A 258 13.92 -1.27 0.58
CA ARG A 258 14.60 -2.54 0.28
C ARG A 258 16.00 -2.48 0.84
N GLN A 259 16.32 -3.44 1.72
CA GLN A 259 17.72 -3.76 2.00
C GLN A 259 18.42 -3.96 0.67
N ASP A 260 19.46 -3.16 0.44
CA ASP A 260 20.35 -3.31 -0.69
C ASP A 260 20.98 -4.71 -0.57
N LYS A 261 20.36 -5.71 -1.20
CA LYS A 261 21.01 -6.99 -1.42
C LYS A 261 22.16 -6.66 -2.36
N GLY A 262 23.32 -6.38 -1.77
CA GLY A 262 24.52 -5.87 -2.44
C GLY A 262 24.57 -6.34 -3.88
N SER A 263 24.45 -5.39 -4.80
CA SER A 263 24.27 -5.65 -6.22
C SER A 263 25.44 -6.47 -6.78
N SER A 264 25.32 -7.80 -6.75
CA SER A 264 26.19 -8.69 -7.51
C SER A 264 26.02 -8.51 -9.03
N ARG A 265 25.03 -7.71 -9.45
CA ARG A 265 24.83 -7.28 -10.83
C ARG A 265 25.61 -6.03 -11.25
N SER A 266 26.04 -5.15 -10.34
CA SER A 266 26.74 -3.91 -10.76
C SER A 266 28.21 -4.12 -11.10
N LYS A 267 28.87 -5.14 -10.51
CA LYS A 267 30.29 -5.44 -10.81
C LYS A 267 30.54 -6.04 -12.20
N ARG A 268 29.48 -6.51 -12.89
CA ARG A 268 29.63 -7.09 -14.24
C ARG A 268 29.43 -6.06 -15.37
N ALA A 269 28.71 -4.97 -15.09
CA ALA A 269 28.47 -3.89 -16.06
C ALA A 269 29.56 -2.80 -16.05
N ALA A 270 30.28 -2.64 -14.94
CA ALA A 270 31.33 -1.62 -14.80
C ALA A 270 32.67 -1.95 -15.51
N LYS A 271 32.73 -3.05 -16.29
CA LYS A 271 33.91 -3.39 -17.10
C LYS A 271 33.76 -3.08 -18.59
N GLU A 272 32.60 -2.65 -19.05
CA GLU A 272 32.32 -2.39 -20.47
C GLU A 272 31.51 -1.10 -20.67
N SER A 273 32.09 0.06 -20.32
CA SER A 273 31.81 1.32 -21.02
C SER A 273 32.72 2.44 -20.50
N SER A 274 33.86 2.62 -21.15
CA SER A 274 34.69 3.81 -21.02
C SER A 274 34.10 4.94 -21.88
N LYS A 275 33.52 5.96 -21.24
CA LYS A 275 33.75 7.40 -21.52
C LYS A 275 32.91 8.30 -20.59
N PRO A 276 33.42 9.50 -20.25
CA PRO A 276 32.86 10.38 -19.23
C PRO A 276 31.78 11.30 -19.84
N SER A 277 30.68 11.49 -19.13
CA SER A 277 29.73 12.57 -19.42
C SER A 277 29.30 13.24 -18.12
N ASP A 278 29.60 14.52 -18.05
CA ASP A 278 29.39 15.45 -16.94
C ASP A 278 27.92 15.53 -16.53
N LEU A 279 27.60 15.01 -15.34
CA LEU A 279 26.44 15.40 -14.55
C LEU A 279 26.90 15.56 -13.10
N PRO A 280 26.49 16.64 -12.41
CA PRO A 280 26.92 16.88 -11.04
C PRO A 280 26.37 15.78 -10.13
N ALA A 281 27.29 15.16 -9.38
CA ALA A 281 27.00 14.19 -8.34
C ALA A 281 26.29 14.90 -7.18
N GLU A 282 24.97 14.92 -7.20
CA GLU A 282 24.15 15.36 -6.07
C GLU A 282 23.28 14.20 -5.61
N HIS A 283 23.37 13.89 -4.30
CA HIS A 283 22.58 12.91 -3.52
C HIS A 283 23.05 11.44 -3.41
N GLU A 284 24.34 11.15 -3.40
CA GLU A 284 24.83 9.81 -2.97
C GLU A 284 25.09 9.65 -1.46
N ASP A 285 25.08 10.72 -0.66
CA ASP A 285 25.56 10.67 0.74
C ASP A 285 24.49 10.59 1.85
N TYR A 286 23.21 10.40 1.53
CA TYR A 286 22.16 10.19 2.56
C TYR A 286 21.90 8.72 2.92
N TRP A 287 22.66 7.77 2.34
CA TRP A 287 22.27 6.35 2.28
C TRP A 287 23.23 5.35 2.94
N ARG A 288 24.09 5.78 3.86
CA ARG A 288 24.89 4.85 4.68
C ARG A 288 24.75 5.17 6.17
N PRO A 289 24.79 4.13 7.04
CA PRO A 289 24.49 4.25 8.46
C PRO A 289 25.36 5.27 9.19
#